data_AF-K1ZQE0-F1
#
_entry.id   AF-K1ZQE0-F1
#
_cell.length_a   1.000
_cell.length_b   1.000
_cell.length_c   1.000
_cell.angle_alpha   90.00
_cell.angle_beta   90.00
_cell.angle_gamma   90.00
#
_symmetry.space_group_name_H-M   'P 1'
#
loop_
_entity.id
_entity.type
_entity.pdbx_description
1 polymer ?
#
loop_
_entity_poly.entity_id
_entity_poly.type
_entity_poly.pdbx_seq_one_letter_code
_entity_poly.pdbx_strand_id
1 'polypeptide(L)'
;MMEVTETRIFLADEERLKAYVTVTFNDCFVVRDLKVINGNTGLFVAMPSKKKKDGSYKDIAHPINSDFRNYLEKHILDKFNDEIKMVKAGFPVRRECDDDIDYERRIAANDDMPSVAAMNSGEVPATGLGLKK
;
A
#
# COMPACT_ATOMS: atom_id res chain seq x y z
N MET A 1 7.89 -18.71 9.44
CA MET A 1 8.18 -17.30 9.11
C MET A 1 6.98 -16.48 9.60
N MET A 2 7.15 -15.20 9.95
CA MET A 2 6.00 -14.33 10.27
C MET A 2 5.22 -14.05 8.98
N GLU A 3 3.90 -14.06 9.02
CA GLU A 3 3.03 -13.88 7.86
C GLU A 3 2.47 -12.46 7.83
N VAL A 4 2.42 -11.85 6.65
CA VAL A 4 1.70 -10.61 6.41
C VAL A 4 0.28 -10.97 6.02
N THR A 5 -0.68 -10.69 6.90
CA THR A 5 -2.09 -11.04 6.68
C THR A 5 -2.89 -9.90 6.05
N GLU A 6 -2.48 -8.65 6.28
CA GLU A 6 -3.12 -7.47 5.69
C GLU A 6 -2.06 -6.43 5.31
N THR A 7 -2.20 -5.80 4.15
CA THR A 7 -1.41 -4.63 3.74
C THR A 7 -2.34 -3.56 3.22
N ARG A 8 -2.29 -2.39 3.85
CA ARG A 8 -3.06 -1.20 3.48
C ARG A 8 -2.14 -0.13 2.92
N ILE A 9 -2.41 0.30 1.70
CA ILE A 9 -1.66 1.31 0.98
C ILE A 9 -2.47 2.61 0.96
N PHE A 10 -1.82 3.72 1.29
CA PHE A 10 -2.37 5.07 1.15
C PHE A 10 -1.43 5.86 0.25
N LEU A 11 -1.86 6.13 -0.98
CA LEU A 11 -1.03 6.82 -1.96
C LEU A 11 -0.74 8.26 -1.52
N ALA A 12 0.48 8.71 -1.75
CA ALA A 12 0.93 10.07 -1.51
C ALA A 12 1.29 10.74 -2.83
N ASP A 13 0.91 12.00 -2.98
CA ASP A 13 1.25 12.82 -4.15
C ASP A 13 2.49 13.68 -3.87
N GLU A 14 3.61 13.00 -3.62
CA GLU A 14 4.91 13.65 -3.42
C GLU A 14 5.97 13.07 -4.38
N GLU A 15 7.03 13.84 -4.62
CA GLU A 15 8.12 13.42 -5.51
C GLU A 15 8.84 12.17 -4.98
N ARG A 16 9.20 12.18 -3.69
CA ARG A 16 9.95 11.10 -3.03
C ARG A 16 9.06 10.12 -2.29
N LEU A 17 8.04 10.59 -1.58
CA LEU A 17 7.12 9.72 -0.84
C LEU A 17 5.97 9.30 -1.76
N LYS A 18 5.80 7.99 -1.99
CA LYS A 18 4.78 7.47 -2.90
C LYS A 18 3.58 6.88 -2.20
N ALA A 19 3.77 6.34 -1.00
CA ALA A 19 2.67 5.88 -0.17
C ALA A 19 3.07 5.77 1.29
N TYR A 20 2.08 5.90 2.17
CA TYR A 20 2.10 5.36 3.53
C TYR A 20 1.54 3.94 3.52
N VAL A 21 2.07 3.10 4.40
CA VAL A 21 1.75 1.68 4.46
C VAL A 21 1.50 1.26 5.89
N THR A 22 0.42 0.51 6.08
CA THR A 22 0.12 -0.21 7.33
C THR A 22 0.08 -1.70 7.04
N VAL A 23 0.78 -2.48 7.86
CA VAL A 23 0.89 -3.94 7.71
C VAL A 23 0.38 -4.61 8.98
N THR A 24 -0.48 -5.60 8.81
CA THR A 24 -0.90 -6.51 9.89
C THR A 24 -0.21 -7.84 9.70
N PHE A 25 0.39 -8.34 10.76
CA PHE A 25 1.08 -9.61 10.81
C PHE A 25 0.30 -10.61 11.66
N ASN A 26 0.16 -11.84 11.16
CA ASN A 26 -0.53 -12.96 11.82
C ASN A 26 -1.88 -12.57 12.46
N ASP A 27 -2.62 -11.63 11.87
CA ASP A 27 -3.91 -11.10 12.37
C ASP A 27 -3.90 -10.57 13.83
N CYS A 28 -2.72 -10.29 14.40
CA CYS A 28 -2.60 -9.94 15.81
C CYS A 28 -1.64 -8.79 16.09
N PHE A 29 -0.83 -8.38 15.10
CA PHE A 29 0.15 -7.33 15.29
C PHE A 29 0.19 -6.35 14.12
N VAL A 30 -0.10 -5.08 14.37
CA VAL A 30 -0.10 -4.04 13.34
C VAL A 30 1.11 -3.12 13.47
N VAL A 31 1.75 -2.84 12.33
CA VAL A 31 2.80 -1.83 12.22
C VAL A 31 2.34 -0.77 11.22
N ARG A 32 2.31 0.47 11.68
CA ARG A 32 1.91 1.66 10.91
C ARG A 32 3.14 2.45 10.47
N ASP A 33 2.92 3.45 9.64
CA ASP A 33 3.92 4.43 9.20
C ASP A 33 5.12 3.85 8.45
N LEU A 34 4.95 2.69 7.80
CA LEU A 34 5.85 2.28 6.73
C LEU A 34 5.65 3.19 5.52
N LYS A 35 6.65 3.31 4.66
CA LYS A 35 6.61 4.21 3.50
C LYS A 35 7.15 3.55 2.25
N VAL A 36 6.49 3.74 1.12
CA VAL A 36 7.07 3.48 -0.20
C VAL A 36 7.79 4.74 -0.65
N ILE A 37 9.10 4.65 -0.85
CA ILE A 37 9.96 5.77 -1.21
C ILE A 37 10.53 5.55 -2.61
N ASN A 38 10.48 6.59 -3.43
CA ASN A 38 11.23 6.67 -4.68
C ASN A 38 12.65 7.18 -4.41
N GLY A 39 13.61 6.25 -4.40
CA GLY A 39 15.03 6.55 -4.28
C GLY A 39 15.74 6.66 -5.62
N ASN A 40 17.05 6.89 -5.58
CA ASN A 40 17.86 7.05 -6.79
C ASN A 40 17.96 5.76 -7.62
N THR A 41 17.83 4.59 -6.97
CA THR A 41 17.95 3.27 -7.58
C THR A 41 16.60 2.57 -7.78
N GLY A 42 15.49 3.29 -7.54
CA GLY A 42 14.13 2.75 -7.66
C GLY A 42 13.32 2.84 -6.36
N LEU A 43 12.17 2.16 -6.37
CA LEU A 43 11.24 2.11 -5.25
C LEU A 43 11.76 1.15 -4.17
N PHE A 44 11.63 1.55 -2.91
CA PHE A 44 11.94 0.71 -1.76
C PHE A 44 11.01 1.03 -0.58
N VAL A 45 10.96 0.12 0.40
CA VAL A 45 10.16 0.30 1.62
C VAL A 45 11.04 0.82 2.75
N ALA A 46 10.67 2.00 3.28
CA ALA A 46 11.25 2.54 4.50
C ALA A 46 10.40 2.14 5.71
N MET A 47 11.07 1.62 6.73
CA MET A 47 10.44 1.25 8.01
C MET A 47 10.02 2.50 8.81
N PRO A 48 9.05 2.38 9.74
CA PRO A 48 8.70 3.48 10.62
C PRO A 48 9.91 3.88 11.45
N SER A 49 10.23 5.17 11.48
CA SER A 49 11.42 5.68 12.16
C SER A 49 11.09 6.88 13.04
N LYS A 50 11.85 7.01 14.14
CA LYS A 50 11.74 8.13 15.08
C LYS A 50 13.03 8.95 15.06
N LYS A 51 12.88 10.27 14.99
CA LYS A 51 13.99 11.21 15.16
C LYS A 51 14.45 11.22 16.62
N LYS A 52 15.74 11.02 16.86
CA LYS A 52 16.38 11.12 18.17
C LYS A 52 16.74 12.57 18.49
N LYS A 53 17.12 12.81 19.75
CA LYS A 53 17.58 14.13 20.23
C LYS A 53 18.82 14.65 19.48
N ASP A 54 19.68 13.73 19.04
CA ASP A 54 20.88 14.03 18.25
C ASP A 54 20.60 14.33 16.77
N GLY A 55 19.33 14.26 16.33
CA GLY A 55 18.91 14.48 14.95
C GLY A 55 18.97 13.25 14.05
N SER A 56 19.56 12.13 14.50
CA SER A 56 19.55 10.86 13.77
C SER A 56 18.18 10.20 13.78
N TYR A 57 17.91 9.37 12.79
CA TYR A 57 16.69 8.55 12.73
C TYR A 57 17.03 7.11 13.11
N LYS A 58 16.13 6.47 13.86
CA LYS A 58 16.20 5.04 14.14
C LYS A 58 14.86 4.41 13.89
N ASP A 59 14.89 3.27 13.21
CA ASP A 59 13.70 2.47 12.96
C ASP A 59 13.10 2.01 14.29
N ILE A 60 11.79 2.20 14.41
CA ILE A 60 10.98 1.78 15.54
C ILE A 60 10.72 0.27 15.43
N ALA A 61 10.44 -0.19 14.21
CA ALA A 61 10.28 -1.60 13.86
C ALA A 61 11.16 -1.91 12.66
N HIS A 62 11.86 -3.05 12.69
CA HIS A 62 12.68 -3.48 11.55
C HIS A 62 12.73 -5.02 11.49
N PRO A 63 12.72 -5.60 10.28
CA PRO A 63 12.94 -7.03 10.12
C PRO A 63 14.38 -7.39 10.55
N ILE A 64 14.52 -8.49 11.29
CA ILE A 64 15.84 -8.97 11.75
C ILE A 64 16.57 -9.71 10.63
N ASN A 65 15.84 -10.52 9.84
CA ASN A 65 16.41 -11.39 8.81
C ASN A 65 16.24 -10.80 7.41
N SER A 66 17.27 -10.91 6.58
CA SER A 66 17.25 -10.43 5.19
C SER A 66 16.15 -11.09 4.35
N ASP A 67 15.88 -12.38 4.55
CA ASP A 67 14.83 -13.09 3.81
C ASP A 67 13.45 -12.48 4.08
N PHE A 68 13.17 -12.17 5.35
CA PHE A 68 11.90 -11.55 5.73
C PHE A 68 11.83 -10.10 5.24
N ARG A 69 12.95 -9.36 5.27
CA ARG A 69 13.02 -8.03 4.69
C ARG A 69 12.64 -8.04 3.21
N ASN A 70 13.26 -8.93 2.43
CA ASN A 70 13.03 -9.04 0.99
C ASN A 70 11.58 -9.46 0.68
N TYR A 71 11.05 -10.41 1.44
CA TYR A 71 9.65 -10.83 1.35
C TYR A 71 8.69 -9.67 1.62
N LEU A 72 8.89 -8.95 2.73
CA LEU A 72 8.03 -7.85 3.14
C LEU A 72 8.08 -6.69 2.12
N GLU A 73 9.29 -6.32 1.68
CA GLU A 73 9.50 -5.27 0.70
C GLU A 73 8.78 -5.59 -0.61
N LYS A 74 8.98 -6.81 -1.13
CA LYS A 74 8.32 -7.26 -2.35
C LYS A 74 6.79 -7.25 -2.21
N HIS A 75 6.26 -7.82 -1.12
CA HIS A 75 4.82 -7.89 -0.89
C HIS A 75 4.17 -6.51 -0.87
N ILE A 76 4.79 -5.54 -0.20
CA ILE A 76 4.30 -4.16 -0.14
C ILE A 76 4.37 -3.47 -1.50
N LEU A 77 5.47 -3.64 -2.24
CA LEU A 77 5.63 -3.04 -3.57
C LEU A 77 4.63 -3.60 -4.59
N ASP A 78 4.35 -4.91 -4.53
CA ASP A 78 3.33 -5.55 -5.37
C ASP A 78 1.95 -4.94 -5.09
N LYS A 79 1.55 -4.85 -3.81
CA LYS A 79 0.28 -4.21 -3.40
C LYS A 79 0.20 -2.73 -3.78
N PHE A 80 1.29 -1.99 -3.65
CA PHE A 80 1.38 -0.60 -4.09
C PHE A 80 1.14 -0.47 -5.60
N ASN A 81 1.75 -1.33 -6.41
CA ASN A 81 1.55 -1.32 -7.85
C ASN A 81 0.11 -1.65 -8.24
N ASP A 82 -0.54 -2.56 -7.53
CA ASP A 82 -1.95 -2.87 -7.74
C ASP A 82 -2.85 -1.67 -7.40
N GLU A 83 -2.60 -0.99 -6.28
CA GLU A 83 -3.33 0.24 -5.92
C GLU A 83 -3.18 1.32 -7.01
N ILE A 84 -1.97 1.50 -7.56
CA ILE A 84 -1.74 2.43 -8.69
C ILE A 84 -2.53 2.02 -9.94
N LYS A 85 -2.64 0.72 -10.24
CA LYS A 85 -3.46 0.25 -11.36
C LYS A 85 -4.94 0.53 -11.12
N MET A 86 -5.42 0.31 -9.90
CA MET A 86 -6.81 0.59 -9.54
C MET A 86 -7.12 2.09 -9.71
N VAL A 87 -6.28 2.98 -9.19
CA VAL A 87 -6.50 4.42 -9.37
C VAL A 87 -6.48 4.83 -10.86
N LYS A 88 -5.59 4.23 -11.66
CA LYS A 88 -5.57 4.46 -13.13
C LYS A 88 -6.81 3.93 -13.84
N ALA A 89 -7.44 2.88 -13.34
CA ALA A 89 -8.69 2.34 -13.83
C ALA A 89 -9.93 3.13 -13.34
N GLY A 90 -9.72 4.19 -12.54
CA GLY A 90 -10.79 5.08 -12.07
C GLY A 90 -11.30 4.78 -10.67
N PHE A 91 -10.69 3.84 -9.94
CA PHE A 91 -11.11 3.50 -8.57
C PHE A 91 -10.78 4.61 -7.56
N PRO A 92 -11.64 4.82 -6.55
CA PRO A 92 -11.38 5.81 -5.51
C PRO A 92 -10.12 5.45 -4.73
N VAL A 93 -9.27 6.43 -4.48
CA VAL A 93 -8.09 6.25 -3.62
C VAL A 93 -8.52 5.96 -2.18
N ARG A 94 -7.92 4.95 -1.55
CA ARG A 94 -8.07 4.68 -0.11
C ARG A 94 -7.45 5.81 0.70
N ARG A 95 -8.23 6.46 1.56
CA ARG A 95 -7.76 7.53 2.44
C ARG A 95 -7.33 6.97 3.78
N GLU A 96 -6.43 7.68 4.46
CA GLU A 96 -5.89 7.29 5.76
C GLU A 96 -6.98 7.09 6.84
N CYS A 97 -8.08 7.85 6.74
CA CYS A 97 -9.23 7.73 7.64
C CYS A 97 -10.24 6.65 7.23
N ASP A 98 -10.12 6.04 6.05
CA ASP A 98 -11.06 5.03 5.59
C ASP A 98 -10.80 3.71 6.34
N ASP A 99 -11.77 3.29 7.15
CA ASP A 99 -11.89 1.88 7.52
C ASP A 99 -12.31 1.05 6.30
N ASP A 100 -12.22 -0.27 6.42
CA ASP A 100 -12.48 -1.17 5.29
C ASP A 100 -13.96 -1.11 4.84
N ILE A 101 -14.88 -0.85 5.78
CA ILE A 101 -16.32 -0.73 5.50
C ILE A 101 -16.61 0.53 4.70
N ASP A 102 -16.03 1.66 5.08
CA ASP A 102 -16.21 2.94 4.39
C ASP A 102 -15.58 2.92 2.99
N TYR A 103 -14.44 2.25 2.84
CA TYR A 103 -13.84 2.04 1.52
C TYR A 103 -14.74 1.16 0.64
N GLU A 104 -15.23 0.04 1.16
CA GLU A 104 -16.16 -0.84 0.46
C GLU A 104 -17.46 -0.12 0.06
N ARG A 105 -18.02 0.70 0.95
CA ARG A 105 -19.21 1.52 0.65
C ARG A 105 -18.97 2.50 -0.49
N ARG A 106 -17.80 3.14 -0.55
CA ARG A 106 -17.45 4.06 -1.65
C ARG A 106 -17.33 3.33 -2.98
N ILE A 107 -16.88 2.08 -2.98
CA ILE A 107 -16.84 1.24 -4.18
C ILE A 107 -18.27 0.82 -4.55
N ALA A 108 -19.05 0.31 -3.61
CA ALA A 108 -20.42 -0.17 -3.82
C ALA A 108 -21.41 0.95 -4.20
N ALA A 109 -21.16 2.19 -3.81
CA ALA A 109 -21.98 3.34 -4.20
C ALA A 109 -21.77 3.79 -5.66
N ASN A 110 -20.83 3.17 -6.40
CA ASN A 110 -20.64 3.41 -7.82
C ASN A 110 -21.14 2.20 -8.62
N ASP A 111 -22.32 2.34 -9.25
CA ASP A 111 -23.01 1.25 -9.95
C ASP A 111 -22.22 0.66 -11.14
N ASP A 112 -21.25 1.39 -11.69
CA ASP A 112 -20.38 0.97 -12.80
C ASP A 112 -19.07 0.28 -12.35
N MET A 113 -18.88 0.01 -11.04
CA MET A 113 -17.62 -0.52 -10.50
C MET A 113 -17.64 -2.01 -10.14
N PRO A 114 -16.56 -2.78 -10.42
CA PRO A 114 -16.43 -4.16 -9.95
C PRO A 114 -16.22 -4.25 -8.43
N SER A 115 -16.61 -5.40 -7.86
CA SER A 115 -16.58 -5.64 -6.41
C SER A 115 -15.15 -5.80 -5.86
N VAL A 116 -14.96 -5.50 -4.57
CA VAL A 116 -13.69 -5.69 -3.86
C VAL A 116 -13.18 -7.13 -3.90
N ALA A 117 -14.09 -8.10 -4.00
CA ALA A 117 -13.74 -9.50 -4.20
C ALA A 117 -13.05 -9.77 -5.55
N ALA A 118 -13.45 -9.09 -6.63
CA ALA A 118 -12.75 -9.15 -7.92
C ALA A 118 -11.41 -8.39 -7.90
N MET A 119 -11.26 -7.39 -7.04
CA MET A 119 -9.99 -6.68 -6.84
C MET A 119 -8.93 -7.56 -6.15
N ASN A 120 -9.34 -8.39 -5.18
CA ASN A 120 -8.44 -9.26 -4.42
C ASN A 120 -7.98 -10.52 -5.18
N SER A 121 -8.63 -10.88 -6.30
CA SER A 121 -8.20 -11.99 -7.16
C SER A 121 -7.12 -11.60 -8.19
N GLY A 122 -6.77 -10.31 -8.29
CA GLY A 122 -5.83 -9.80 -9.29
C GLY A 122 -6.41 -9.77 -10.71
N GLU A 123 -7.67 -10.15 -10.89
CA GLU A 123 -8.40 -10.04 -12.16
C GLU A 123 -8.95 -8.62 -12.29
N VAL A 124 -8.10 -7.70 -12.75
CA VAL A 124 -8.57 -6.39 -13.18
C VAL A 124 -9.34 -6.60 -14.49
N PRO A 125 -10.65 -6.26 -14.58
CA PRO A 125 -11.34 -6.34 -15.84
C PRO A 125 -10.68 -5.37 -16.83
N ALA A 126 -10.34 -5.85 -18.02
CA ALA A 126 -9.79 -5.06 -19.10
C ALA A 126 -10.90 -4.18 -19.72
N THR A 127 -11.41 -3.20 -18.99
CA THR A 127 -12.40 -2.26 -19.52
C THR A 127 -11.74 -0.96 -19.95
N GLY A 128 -11.40 -0.93 -21.25
CA GLY A 128 -11.79 0.15 -22.14
C GLY A 128 -11.08 1.49 -21.99
N LEU A 129 -9.81 1.56 -22.43
CA LEU A 129 -9.18 2.83 -22.78
C LEU A 129 -9.81 3.39 -24.08
N GLY A 130 -11.01 3.95 -23.98
CA GLY A 130 -11.59 4.84 -24.98
C GLY A 130 -11.04 6.25 -24.79
N LEU A 131 -9.75 6.45 -25.02
CA LEU A 131 -9.19 7.81 -25.16
C LEU A 131 -9.70 8.39 -26.49
N LYS A 132 -10.69 9.30 -26.41
CA LYS A 132 -10.96 10.21 -27.52
C LYS A 132 -9.82 11.23 -27.59
N LYS A 133 -9.30 11.35 -28.81
CA LYS A 133 -8.22 12.25 -29.25
C LYS A 133 -8.52 13.71 -28.99
#